data_AF-A0A0F9W1V5-F1
#
_entry.id   AF-A0A0F9W1V5-F1
#
_cell.length_a   1.000
_cell.length_b   1.000
_cell.length_c   1.000
_cell.angle_alpha   90.00
_cell.angle_beta   90.00
_cell.angle_gamma   90.00
#
_symmetry.space_group_name_H-M   'P 1'
#
loop_
_entity.id
_entity.type
_entity.pdbx_description
1 polymer ?
#
loop_
_entity_poly.entity_id
_entity_poly.type
_entity_poly.pdbx_seq_one_letter_code
_entity_poly.pdbx_strand_id
1 'polypeptide(L)'
;MVDFNRDASVGADDRIDIVTPIGVMLMWMTDVAPVGWKICDGTAISRTTFADLFTLLDTTYGIGDGSTTFNLPDLRGRFARGRDAGAAVDPDAGARTDRGDGTTGDVVGTKQAEDFKAHTHVIQQDLNGSPGVLPDSIAANQGTSAFVANKALATGGNETRPTNINVNYIIRAS
;
A
#
# COMPACT_ATOMS: atom_id res chain seq x y z
N MET A 1 -17.71 -35.49 -3.44
CA MET A 1 -16.82 -35.26 -2.29
C MET A 1 -15.43 -35.61 -2.78
N VAL A 2 -14.57 -34.62 -2.98
CA VAL A 2 -13.19 -34.89 -3.45
C VAL A 2 -12.44 -35.43 -2.22
N ASP A 3 -12.01 -36.68 -2.28
CA ASP A 3 -11.31 -37.33 -1.17
C ASP A 3 -9.90 -36.74 -1.03
N PHE A 4 -9.69 -35.98 0.06
CA PHE A 4 -8.41 -35.38 0.43
C PHE A 4 -7.43 -36.37 1.09
N ASN A 5 -7.63 -37.69 0.95
CA ASN A 5 -6.76 -38.67 1.60
C ASN A 5 -6.68 -39.99 0.83
N ARG A 6 -5.63 -40.13 0.00
CA ARG A 6 -4.67 -41.26 0.01
C ARG A 6 -3.90 -41.31 -1.31
N ASP A 7 -2.85 -40.52 -1.39
CA ASP A 7 -1.64 -41.01 -2.03
C ASP A 7 -0.49 -40.86 -1.03
N ALA A 8 -0.08 -41.98 -0.44
CA ALA A 8 1.03 -42.05 0.52
C ALA A 8 2.41 -41.88 -0.13
N SER A 9 2.48 -41.62 -1.45
CA SER A 9 3.73 -41.45 -2.19
C SER A 9 4.18 -39.99 -2.37
N VAL A 10 3.28 -39.01 -2.18
CA VAL A 10 3.64 -37.59 -2.16
C VAL A 10 4.14 -37.20 -0.77
N GLY A 11 5.35 -36.65 -0.69
CA GLY A 11 5.98 -36.26 0.57
C GLY A 11 5.12 -35.28 1.36
N ALA A 12 5.34 -35.16 2.67
CA ALA A 12 4.59 -34.22 3.51
C ALA A 12 4.69 -32.75 3.01
N ASP A 13 5.79 -32.43 2.32
CA ASP A 13 6.04 -31.14 1.67
C ASP A 13 5.14 -30.92 0.44
N ASP A 14 5.01 -31.94 -0.41
CA ASP A 14 4.17 -31.88 -1.61
C ASP A 14 2.67 -31.72 -1.26
N ARG A 15 2.24 -32.25 -0.10
CA ARG A 15 0.88 -32.03 0.40
C ARG A 15 0.63 -30.64 0.97
N ILE A 16 1.65 -29.97 1.52
CA ILE A 16 1.47 -28.61 2.03
C ILE A 16 1.41 -27.60 0.89
N ASP A 17 2.15 -27.84 -0.21
CA ASP A 17 2.15 -26.97 -1.39
C ASP A 17 0.84 -27.02 -2.17
N ILE A 18 0.12 -28.15 -2.13
CA ILE A 18 -1.24 -28.24 -2.71
C ILE A 18 -2.23 -27.31 -1.98
N VAL A 19 -2.09 -27.14 -0.66
CA VAL A 19 -3.01 -26.34 0.16
C VAL A 19 -2.54 -24.89 0.27
N THR A 20 -1.23 -24.69 0.33
CA THR A 20 -0.60 -23.38 0.45
C THR A 20 0.62 -23.30 -0.46
N PRO A 21 0.42 -23.01 -1.76
CA PRO A 21 1.52 -22.93 -2.72
C PRO A 21 2.60 -21.94 -2.30
N ILE A 22 3.84 -22.19 -2.75
CA ILE A 22 4.92 -21.21 -2.67
C ILE A 22 4.47 -19.86 -3.26
N GLY A 23 4.79 -18.78 -2.56
CA GLY A 23 4.38 -17.43 -2.94
C GLY A 23 3.02 -16.96 -2.42
N VAL A 24 2.22 -17.85 -1.80
CA VAL A 24 1.01 -17.43 -1.07
C VAL A 24 1.41 -16.45 0.03
N MET A 25 0.62 -15.38 0.15
CA MET A 25 0.79 -14.33 1.14
C MET A 25 -0.33 -14.36 2.17
N LEU A 26 0.01 -14.25 3.44
CA LEU A 26 -0.93 -14.16 4.56
C LEU A 26 -0.57 -13.01 5.49
N MET A 27 -1.56 -12.54 6.25
CA MET A 27 -1.32 -11.67 7.41
C MET A 27 -0.86 -12.51 8.61
N TRP A 28 0.04 -11.95 9.41
CA TRP A 28 0.69 -12.63 10.52
C TRP A 28 0.84 -11.69 11.72
N MET A 29 0.48 -12.19 12.91
CA MET A 29 0.34 -11.35 14.11
C MET A 29 1.61 -11.23 14.95
N THR A 30 2.69 -11.96 14.64
CA THR A 30 3.92 -11.95 15.43
C THR A 30 5.13 -11.54 14.62
N ASP A 31 6.21 -11.15 15.30
CA ASP A 31 7.45 -10.69 14.67
C ASP A 31 8.31 -11.81 14.08
N VAL A 32 8.01 -13.07 14.39
CA VAL A 32 8.73 -14.23 13.87
C VAL A 32 7.83 -15.00 12.93
N ALA A 33 8.26 -15.15 11.66
CA ALA A 33 7.55 -15.99 10.71
C ALA A 33 7.69 -17.48 11.10
N PRO A 34 6.63 -18.29 10.88
CA PRO A 34 6.71 -19.73 11.11
C PRO A 34 7.69 -20.40 10.14
N VAL A 35 8.09 -21.62 10.46
CA VAL A 35 8.99 -22.42 9.59
C VAL A 35 8.40 -22.52 8.18
N GLY A 36 9.23 -22.26 7.18
CA GLY A 36 8.84 -22.28 5.77
C GLY A 36 8.13 -21.02 5.27
N TRP A 37 8.09 -19.97 6.09
CA TRP A 37 7.58 -18.66 5.74
C TRP A 37 8.65 -17.59 5.95
N LYS A 38 8.50 -16.48 5.24
CA LYS A 38 9.33 -15.28 5.41
C LYS A 38 8.46 -14.05 5.56
N ILE A 39 8.94 -13.08 6.33
CA ILE A 39 8.29 -11.77 6.43
C ILE A 39 8.58 -10.99 5.14
N CYS A 40 7.56 -10.31 4.62
CA CYS A 40 7.68 -9.41 3.48
C CYS A 40 8.24 -8.04 3.93
N ASP A 41 9.53 -8.01 4.28
CA ASP A 41 10.25 -6.83 4.77
C ASP A 41 11.35 -6.31 3.84
N GLY A 42 11.42 -6.83 2.61
CA GLY A 42 12.45 -6.45 1.63
C GLY A 42 13.81 -7.13 1.80
N THR A 43 13.97 -8.04 2.77
CA THR A 43 15.25 -8.71 3.03
C THR A 43 15.70 -9.55 1.83
N ALA A 44 17.01 -9.56 1.57
CA ALA A 44 17.64 -10.44 0.59
C ALA A 44 17.77 -11.86 1.16
N ILE A 45 17.31 -12.87 0.42
CA ILE A 45 17.35 -14.28 0.82
C ILE A 45 18.02 -15.14 -0.26
N SER A 46 18.52 -16.31 0.14
CA SER A 46 19.27 -17.22 -0.73
C SER A 46 18.42 -17.78 -1.87
N ARG A 47 18.92 -17.67 -3.11
CA ARG A 47 18.33 -18.28 -4.31
C ARG A 47 18.35 -19.81 -4.25
N THR A 48 19.37 -20.40 -3.62
CA THR A 48 19.51 -21.87 -3.56
C THR A 48 18.68 -22.48 -2.45
N THR A 49 18.54 -21.78 -1.33
CA THR A 49 17.73 -22.26 -0.19
C THR A 49 16.24 -22.12 -0.46
N PHE A 50 15.84 -21.09 -1.21
CA PHE A 50 14.44 -20.80 -1.55
C PHE A 50 14.25 -20.83 -3.07
N ALA A 51 14.65 -21.93 -3.71
CA ALA A 51 14.73 -22.06 -5.17
C ALA A 51 13.36 -21.94 -5.86
N ASP A 52 12.30 -22.50 -5.27
CA ASP A 52 10.96 -22.42 -5.84
C ASP A 52 10.40 -21.00 -5.75
N LEU A 53 10.64 -20.32 -4.61
CA LEU A 53 10.24 -18.92 -4.45
C LEU A 53 11.04 -18.01 -5.39
N PHE A 54 12.33 -18.29 -5.58
CA PHE A 54 13.15 -17.57 -6.56
C PHE A 54 12.65 -17.81 -7.99
N THR A 55 12.25 -19.04 -8.33
CA THR A 55 11.65 -19.33 -9.65
C THR A 55 10.37 -18.54 -9.88
N LEU A 56 9.58 -18.30 -8.82
CA LEU A 56 8.35 -17.54 -8.90
C LEU A 56 8.57 -16.02 -8.98
N LEU A 57 9.43 -15.46 -8.12
CA LEU A 57 9.60 -14.01 -7.98
C LEU A 57 10.73 -13.45 -8.83
N ASP A 58 11.72 -14.28 -9.14
CA ASP A 58 13.01 -13.91 -9.70
C ASP A 58 13.58 -12.69 -8.95
N THR A 59 13.99 -11.64 -9.66
CA THR A 59 14.50 -10.40 -9.10
C THR A 59 13.47 -9.27 -9.08
N THR A 60 12.17 -9.59 -9.16
CA THR A 60 11.06 -8.61 -9.23
C THR A 60 11.12 -7.53 -8.14
N TYR A 61 11.50 -7.92 -6.92
CA TYR A 61 11.56 -6.99 -5.77
C TYR A 61 12.99 -6.52 -5.46
N GLY A 62 13.93 -6.79 -6.37
CA GLY A 62 15.33 -6.40 -6.27
C GLY A 62 16.28 -7.58 -6.46
N ILE A 63 17.45 -7.27 -7.02
CA ILE A 63 18.44 -8.26 -7.47
C ILE A 63 19.21 -8.95 -6.33
N GLY A 64 19.03 -8.51 -5.08
CA GLY A 64 19.87 -8.90 -3.95
C GLY A 64 21.32 -8.45 -4.15
N ASP A 65 22.25 -9.36 -3.91
CA ASP A 65 23.69 -9.22 -4.17
C ASP A 65 24.07 -9.39 -5.65
N GLY A 66 23.11 -9.63 -6.54
CA GLY A 66 23.36 -9.86 -7.96
C GLY A 66 23.85 -11.26 -8.32
N SER A 67 23.97 -12.17 -7.35
CA SER A 67 24.51 -13.51 -7.59
C SER A 67 23.78 -14.61 -6.82
N THR A 68 23.83 -14.57 -5.48
CA THR A 68 23.38 -15.68 -4.63
C THR A 68 22.05 -15.40 -3.93
N THR A 69 21.57 -14.16 -3.98
CA THR A 69 20.37 -13.72 -3.28
C THR A 69 19.38 -12.98 -4.18
N PHE A 70 18.15 -12.88 -3.72
CA PHE A 70 17.08 -12.05 -4.31
C PHE A 70 16.28 -11.40 -3.19
N ASN A 71 15.64 -10.28 -3.47
CA ASN A 71 14.88 -9.55 -2.45
C ASN A 71 13.43 -10.05 -2.36
N LEU A 72 12.92 -10.09 -1.13
CA LEU A 72 11.50 -10.25 -0.85
C LEU A 72 10.71 -8.97 -1.14
N PRO A 73 9.37 -9.04 -1.27
CA PRO A 73 8.53 -7.85 -1.23
C PRO A 73 8.73 -7.08 0.08
N ASP A 74 8.66 -5.74 0.04
CA ASP A 74 8.61 -4.89 1.24
C ASP A 74 7.21 -4.29 1.40
N LEU A 75 6.42 -4.88 2.29
CA LEU A 75 5.03 -4.50 2.55
C LEU A 75 4.85 -3.69 3.84
N ARG A 76 5.96 -3.32 4.50
CA ARG A 76 5.90 -2.52 5.73
C ARG A 76 5.28 -1.15 5.44
N GLY A 77 4.27 -0.79 6.23
CA GLY A 77 3.54 0.47 6.07
C GLY A 77 2.66 0.55 4.82
N ARG A 78 2.43 -0.56 4.11
CA ARG A 78 1.66 -0.61 2.87
C ARG A 78 0.42 -1.49 3.04
N PHE A 79 -0.67 -1.09 2.39
CA PHE A 79 -1.83 -1.93 2.21
C PHE A 79 -1.76 -2.64 0.86
N ALA A 80 -2.05 -3.94 0.85
CA ALA A 80 -2.26 -4.66 -0.40
C ALA A 80 -3.62 -4.27 -1.00
N ARG A 81 -3.65 -4.07 -2.32
CA ARG A 81 -4.86 -3.82 -3.08
C ARG A 81 -4.93 -4.74 -4.29
N GLY A 82 -6.15 -4.99 -4.78
CA GLY A 82 -6.34 -5.67 -6.07
C GLY A 82 -5.77 -4.83 -7.21
N ARG A 83 -5.12 -5.51 -8.17
CA ARG A 83 -4.65 -4.90 -9.42
C ARG A 83 -5.84 -4.56 -10.33
N ASP A 84 -5.79 -3.41 -11.00
CA ASP A 84 -6.86 -2.98 -11.93
C ASP A 84 -6.95 -3.89 -13.14
N ALA A 85 -5.81 -4.19 -13.77
CA ALA A 85 -5.72 -5.09 -14.91
C ALA A 85 -6.63 -4.68 -16.09
N GLY A 86 -6.86 -3.38 -16.27
CA GLY A 86 -7.72 -2.84 -17.33
C GLY A 86 -9.21 -2.82 -17.00
N ALA A 87 -9.59 -3.06 -15.75
CA ALA A 87 -10.97 -2.91 -15.28
C ALA A 87 -11.44 -1.45 -15.24
N ALA A 88 -10.52 -0.48 -15.31
CA ALA A 88 -10.80 0.95 -15.27
C ALA A 88 -11.53 1.41 -13.99
N VAL A 89 -11.31 0.70 -12.88
CA VAL A 89 -11.80 1.05 -11.54
C VAL A 89 -10.72 1.68 -10.67
N ASP A 90 -9.49 1.71 -11.17
CA ASP A 90 -8.32 2.35 -10.57
C ASP A 90 -7.70 3.38 -11.54
N PRO A 91 -8.26 4.59 -11.64
CA PRO A 91 -7.90 5.55 -12.69
C PRO A 91 -6.43 5.99 -12.70
N ASP A 92 -5.75 5.89 -11.56
CA ASP A 92 -4.33 6.23 -11.36
C ASP A 92 -3.39 5.02 -11.43
N ALA A 93 -3.87 3.83 -11.82
CA ALA A 93 -3.03 2.62 -11.89
C ALA A 93 -1.81 2.78 -12.82
N GLY A 94 -1.89 3.63 -13.84
CA GLY A 94 -0.76 3.95 -14.71
C GLY A 94 0.37 4.75 -14.02
N ALA A 95 0.08 5.41 -12.90
CA ALA A 95 1.04 6.27 -12.18
C ALA A 95 1.80 5.53 -11.06
N ARG A 96 1.65 4.20 -10.95
CA ARG A 96 2.31 3.42 -9.91
C ARG A 96 3.82 3.43 -10.07
N THR A 97 4.51 3.57 -8.95
CA THR A 97 5.97 3.62 -8.81
C THR A 97 6.61 2.23 -8.78
N ASP A 98 7.94 2.23 -8.88
CA ASP A 98 8.78 1.05 -9.02
C ASP A 98 8.59 -0.01 -7.92
N ARG A 99 8.49 -1.27 -8.35
CA ARG A 99 8.41 -2.46 -7.48
C ARG A 99 9.78 -2.98 -7.01
N GLY A 100 10.88 -2.57 -7.63
CA GLY A 100 12.26 -2.92 -7.26
C GLY A 100 13.14 -3.36 -8.44
N ASP A 101 12.55 -3.49 -9.63
CA ASP A 101 13.20 -3.89 -10.88
C ASP A 101 13.13 -2.81 -11.97
N GLY A 102 12.66 -1.60 -11.63
CA GLY A 102 12.40 -0.50 -12.56
C GLY A 102 11.01 -0.52 -13.20
N THR A 103 10.19 -1.55 -12.96
CA THR A 103 8.85 -1.66 -13.55
C THR A 103 7.87 -0.74 -12.83
N THR A 104 7.16 0.09 -13.60
CA THR A 104 6.12 1.03 -13.13
C THR A 104 4.75 0.75 -13.78
N GLY A 105 3.70 1.42 -13.32
CA GLY A 105 2.35 1.35 -13.90
C GLY A 105 1.51 0.17 -13.38
N ASP A 106 0.43 -0.17 -14.09
CA ASP A 106 -0.52 -1.19 -13.67
C ASP A 106 0.05 -2.61 -13.83
N VAL A 107 0.96 -3.00 -12.94
CA VAL A 107 1.65 -4.30 -12.94
C VAL A 107 1.71 -4.82 -11.50
N VAL A 108 1.68 -6.14 -11.31
CA VAL A 108 1.77 -6.74 -9.97
C VAL A 108 3.06 -6.28 -9.27
N GLY A 109 2.92 -5.82 -8.02
CA GLY A 109 4.02 -5.38 -7.16
C GLY A 109 4.35 -3.90 -7.23
N THR A 110 3.84 -3.14 -8.21
CA THR A 110 4.06 -1.69 -8.29
C THR A 110 3.32 -0.96 -7.17
N LYS A 111 3.86 0.20 -6.77
CA LYS A 111 3.48 0.86 -5.52
C LYS A 111 2.76 2.17 -5.80
N GLN A 112 1.66 2.43 -5.10
CA GLN A 112 1.03 3.74 -5.12
C GLN A 112 1.72 4.66 -4.11
N ALA A 113 1.99 5.90 -4.51
CA ALA A 113 2.38 6.95 -3.56
C ALA A 113 1.16 7.36 -2.71
N GLU A 114 1.41 8.06 -1.62
CA GLU A 114 0.33 8.77 -0.91
C GLU A 114 -0.35 9.78 -1.84
N ASP A 115 -1.68 9.81 -1.83
CA ASP A 115 -2.45 10.76 -2.64
C ASP A 115 -3.72 11.19 -1.90
N PHE A 116 -4.11 12.45 -2.11
CA PHE A 116 -5.38 13.00 -1.64
C PHE A 116 -6.16 13.53 -2.82
N LYS A 117 -7.42 13.13 -2.93
CA LYS A 117 -8.28 13.64 -4.00
C LYS A 117 -8.37 15.17 -3.91
N ALA A 118 -8.04 15.83 -5.03
CA ALA A 118 -8.16 17.27 -5.15
C ALA A 118 -9.58 17.73 -4.78
N HIS A 119 -9.66 18.75 -3.94
CA HIS A 119 -10.91 19.36 -3.50
C HIS A 119 -10.70 20.84 -3.21
N THR A 120 -11.78 21.63 -3.25
CA THR A 120 -11.76 23.07 -2.99
C THR A 120 -12.63 23.41 -1.79
N HIS A 121 -12.27 24.48 -1.09
CA HIS A 121 -13.08 25.09 -0.05
C HIS A 121 -13.52 26.46 -0.54
N VAL A 122 -14.83 26.71 -0.54
CA VAL A 122 -15.39 28.03 -0.83
C VAL A 122 -15.71 28.70 0.49
N ILE A 123 -15.03 29.80 0.79
CA ILE A 123 -15.36 30.65 1.94
C ILE A 123 -16.22 31.79 1.41
N GLN A 124 -17.52 31.72 1.67
CA GLN A 124 -18.45 32.80 1.36
C GLN A 124 -18.50 33.74 2.56
N GLN A 125 -18.05 34.99 2.37
CA GLN A 125 -18.15 36.03 3.40
C GLN A 125 -19.35 36.92 3.06
N ASP A 126 -20.46 36.73 3.78
CA ASP A 126 -21.62 37.62 3.66
C ASP A 126 -21.31 38.96 4.33
N LEU A 127 -20.91 39.96 3.56
CA LEU A 127 -20.80 41.34 4.02
C LEU A 127 -22.17 42.03 3.90
N ASN A 128 -23.17 41.55 4.65
CA ASN A 128 -24.41 42.31 4.87
C ASN A 128 -24.13 43.45 5.87
N GLY A 129 -23.43 44.49 5.40
CA GLY A 129 -23.23 45.71 6.15
C GLY A 129 -24.55 46.45 6.35
N SER A 130 -25.09 46.40 7.58
CA SER A 130 -25.98 47.46 8.05
C SER A 130 -25.15 48.75 8.13
N PRO A 131 -25.60 49.90 7.60
CA PRO A 131 -24.82 51.13 7.65
C PRO A 131 -24.64 51.57 9.11
N GLY A 132 -23.40 51.54 9.62
CA GLY A 132 -23.04 52.36 10.78
C GLY A 132 -22.49 51.70 12.05
N VAL A 133 -22.14 50.41 12.05
CA VAL A 133 -21.32 49.86 13.15
C VAL A 133 -20.14 49.11 12.56
N LEU A 134 -18.98 49.77 12.51
CA LEU A 134 -17.70 49.11 12.30
C LEU A 134 -17.15 48.76 13.69
N PRO A 135 -17.11 47.49 14.12
CA PRO A 135 -16.10 47.06 15.05
C PRO A 135 -14.78 47.05 14.28
N ASP A 136 -13.83 47.85 14.78
CA ASP A 136 -12.45 48.01 14.32
C ASP A 136 -11.85 46.75 13.65
N SER A 137 -11.65 46.83 12.32
CA SER A 137 -10.53 46.19 11.58
C SER A 137 -10.61 46.24 10.04
N ILE A 138 -11.70 46.71 9.41
CA ILE A 138 -11.74 46.87 7.94
C ILE A 138 -12.36 48.22 7.57
N ALA A 139 -11.54 49.28 7.61
CA ALA A 139 -11.79 50.46 6.81
C ALA A 139 -11.37 50.13 5.37
N ALA A 140 -12.34 49.82 4.51
CA ALA A 140 -12.09 49.65 3.09
C ALA A 140 -11.57 50.98 2.52
N ASN A 141 -10.26 51.09 2.31
CA ASN A 141 -9.76 52.06 1.36
C ASN A 141 -10.10 51.51 -0.03
N GLN A 142 -11.01 52.20 -0.72
CA GLN A 142 -11.54 51.86 -2.03
C GLN A 142 -10.42 51.83 -3.07
N GLY A 143 -9.71 50.71 -3.19
CA GLY A 143 -8.61 50.58 -4.16
C GLY A 143 -7.57 49.51 -3.88
N THR A 144 -7.65 48.79 -2.76
CA THR A 144 -6.68 47.72 -2.46
C THR A 144 -7.42 46.46 -2.04
N SER A 145 -7.42 45.44 -2.90
CA SER A 145 -7.96 44.12 -2.55
C SER A 145 -7.14 43.53 -1.39
N ALA A 146 -7.64 43.68 -0.17
CA ALA A 146 -7.04 43.08 1.01
C ALA A 146 -7.24 41.57 0.93
N PHE A 147 -6.16 40.82 0.69
CA PHE A 147 -6.17 39.36 0.82
C PHE A 147 -6.23 39.01 2.31
N VAL A 148 -7.43 38.78 2.84
CA VAL A 148 -7.58 38.16 4.16
C VAL A 148 -7.29 36.68 4.00
N ALA A 149 -6.11 36.25 4.41
CA ALA A 149 -5.73 34.85 4.47
C ALA A 149 -6.52 34.13 5.58
N ASN A 150 -7.78 33.79 5.30
CA ASN A 150 -8.58 32.93 6.17
C ASN A 150 -8.00 31.53 6.12
N LYS A 151 -7.14 31.20 7.09
CA LYS A 151 -6.63 29.84 7.27
C LYS A 151 -7.79 28.97 7.71
N ALA A 152 -8.15 27.96 6.91
CA ALA A 152 -9.11 26.95 7.35
C ALA A 152 -8.60 26.32 8.66
N LEU A 153 -9.43 26.33 9.70
CA LEU A 153 -9.13 25.65 10.94
C LEU A 153 -9.08 24.14 10.67
N ALA A 154 -8.35 23.40 11.52
CA ALA A 154 -8.41 21.94 11.49
C ALA A 154 -9.87 21.51 11.67
N THR A 155 -10.43 20.87 10.65
CA THR A 155 -11.78 20.31 10.65
C THR A 155 -11.66 18.81 10.38
N GLY A 156 -12.56 18.04 10.99
CA GLY A 156 -12.46 16.59 11.12
C GLY A 156 -12.84 16.21 12.55
N GLY A 157 -14.00 15.58 12.71
CA GLY A 157 -14.45 15.08 14.01
C GLY A 157 -13.68 13.84 14.45
N ASN A 158 -14.25 13.04 15.36
CA ASN A 158 -13.74 11.71 15.63
C ASN A 158 -13.61 10.92 14.33
N GLU A 159 -12.46 10.28 14.16
CA GLU A 159 -12.12 9.50 12.98
C GLU A 159 -13.25 8.52 12.61
N THR A 160 -13.81 8.65 11.41
CA THR A 160 -14.94 7.83 10.95
C THR A 160 -14.50 6.51 10.30
N ARG A 161 -13.21 6.37 9.97
CA ARG A 161 -12.66 5.09 9.53
C ARG A 161 -12.34 4.20 10.74
N PRO A 162 -12.49 2.87 10.62
CA PRO A 162 -11.98 1.95 11.64
C PRO A 162 -10.51 2.20 11.95
N THR A 163 -10.10 1.99 13.20
CA THR A 163 -8.70 2.06 13.60
C THR A 163 -7.92 0.89 12.99
N ASN A 164 -6.73 1.17 12.46
CA ASN A 164 -5.88 0.14 11.87
C ASN A 164 -5.07 -0.62 12.95
N ILE A 165 -4.87 -1.92 12.75
CA ILE A 165 -3.87 -2.71 13.46
C ILE A 165 -2.72 -3.05 12.52
N ASN A 166 -1.50 -2.96 13.02
CA ASN A 166 -0.31 -3.34 12.26
C ASN A 166 -0.10 -4.84 12.38
N VAL A 167 0.03 -5.50 11.24
CA VAL A 167 0.34 -6.93 11.11
C VAL A 167 1.51 -7.10 10.15
N ASN A 168 2.25 -8.18 10.30
CA ASN A 168 3.24 -8.57 9.31
C ASN A 168 2.54 -9.25 8.14
N TYR A 169 3.08 -9.06 6.93
CA TYR A 169 2.76 -9.94 5.81
C TYR A 169 3.84 -11.01 5.74
N ILE A 170 3.44 -12.26 5.58
CA ILE A 170 4.35 -13.39 5.36
C ILE A 170 4.10 -14.03 4.00
N ILE A 171 5.15 -14.58 3.41
CA ILE A 171 5.13 -15.31 2.14
C ILE A 171 5.65 -16.73 2.33
N ARG A 172 4.95 -17.71 1.73
CA ARG A 172 5.36 -19.11 1.73
C ARG A 172 6.65 -19.26 0.90
N ALA A 173 7.70 -19.79 1.50
CA ALA A 173 9.05 -19.80 0.92
C ALA A 173 9.66 -21.19 0.75
N SER A 174 9.24 -22.16 1.56
CA SER A 174 9.63 -23.57 1.49
C SER A 174 8.63 -24.42 2.24
#